data_AF-A0A972J7A8-F1
#
_entry.id   AF-A0A972J7A8-F1
#
_cell.length_a   1.000
_cell.length_b   1.000
_cell.length_c   1.000
_cell.angle_alpha   90.00
_cell.angle_beta   90.00
_cell.angle_gamma   90.00
#
_symmetry.space_group_name_H-M   'P 1'
#
loop_
_entity.id
_entity.type
_entity.pdbx_description
1 polymer ?
#
loop_
_entity_poly.entity_id
_entity_poly.type
_entity_poly.pdbx_seq_one_letter_code
_entity_poly.pdbx_strand_id
1 'polypeptide(L)'
;MRIRQNVLPNDRARVLTGAVAEVSRRLDLGPSMLSRIIGISQSSASRLLSGTYELREAAKEWELSAALVRIYRSLFALVGGDEVLAKEWLRAPNRAFSGQAPANLIVRIDGLVRVGEYLDAHRARV
;
A
#
# COMPACT_ATOMS: atom_id res chain seq x y z
N MET A 1 31.26 14.52 -1.21
CA MET A 1 30.66 14.76 0.12
C MET A 1 29.20 14.33 0.08
N ARG A 2 28.88 13.08 0.46
CA ARG A 2 27.51 12.56 0.49
C ARG A 2 26.85 13.05 1.78
N ILE A 3 25.88 13.95 1.67
CA ILE A 3 25.01 14.32 2.79
C ILE A 3 24.26 13.05 3.20
N ARG A 4 24.58 12.51 4.37
CA ARG A 4 23.72 11.52 5.01
C ARG A 4 22.41 12.24 5.32
N GLN A 5 21.33 11.92 4.62
CA GLN A 5 20.00 12.36 5.03
C GLN A 5 19.72 11.72 6.39
N ASN A 6 19.92 12.49 7.45
CA ASN A 6 19.53 12.13 8.80
C ASN A 6 18.02 12.32 8.87
N VAL A 7 17.26 11.30 8.45
CA VAL A 7 15.80 11.32 8.54
C VAL A 7 15.47 11.28 10.02
N LEU A 8 14.96 12.38 10.57
CA LEU A 8 14.53 12.38 11.97
C LEU A 8 13.42 11.33 12.14
N PRO A 9 13.26 10.69 13.31
CA PRO A 9 12.23 9.66 13.50
C PRO A 9 10.82 10.15 13.10
N ASN A 10 10.55 11.44 13.32
CA ASN A 10 9.29 12.08 12.91
C ASN A 10 9.14 12.22 11.39
N ASP A 11 10.23 12.32 10.63
CA ASP A 11 10.17 12.41 9.17
C ASP A 11 9.74 11.08 8.55
N ARG A 12 10.20 9.94 9.09
CA ARG A 12 9.80 8.61 8.59
C ARG A 12 8.31 8.40 8.76
N ALA A 13 7.80 8.71 9.95
CA ALA A 13 6.40 8.56 10.30
C ALA A 13 5.49 9.40 9.39
N ARG A 14 5.85 10.68 9.18
CA ARG A 14 5.15 11.56 8.23
C ARG A 14 5.23 11.06 6.79
N VAL A 15 6.41 10.61 6.35
CA VAL A 15 6.61 10.11 4.97
C VAL A 15 5.77 8.87 4.70
N LEU A 16 5.79 7.86 5.59
CA LEU A 16 4.99 6.66 5.36
C LEU A 16 3.49 6.96 5.47
N THR A 17 3.08 7.77 6.45
CA THR A 17 1.67 8.18 6.61
C THR A 17 1.16 8.87 5.33
N GLY A 18 1.92 9.84 4.81
CA GLY A 18 1.59 10.53 3.56
C GLY A 18 1.57 9.59 2.36
N ALA A 19 2.54 8.67 2.26
CA ALA A 19 2.57 7.68 1.19
C ALA A 19 1.36 6.73 1.23
N VAL A 20 0.94 6.30 2.42
CA VAL A 20 -0.26 5.46 2.59
C VAL A 20 -1.52 6.22 2.19
N ALA A 21 -1.68 7.47 2.63
CA ALA A 21 -2.82 8.30 2.24
C ALA A 21 -2.90 8.49 0.72
N GLU A 22 -1.75 8.73 0.09
CA GLU A 22 -1.63 8.88 -1.35
C GLU A 22 -1.98 7.59 -2.11
N VAL A 23 -1.46 6.44 -1.67
CA VAL A 23 -1.79 5.13 -2.23
C VAL A 23 -3.29 4.86 -2.11
N SER A 24 -3.88 5.16 -0.96
CA SER A 24 -5.32 5.01 -0.72
C SER A 24 -6.12 5.81 -1.72
N ARG A 25 -5.74 7.07 -1.97
CA ARG A 25 -6.42 7.96 -2.91
C ARG A 25 -6.26 7.48 -4.36
N ARG A 26 -5.05 7.08 -4.77
CA ARG A 26 -4.78 6.63 -6.15
C ARG A 26 -5.43 5.31 -6.50
N LEU A 27 -5.49 4.38 -5.55
CA LEU A 27 -6.15 3.08 -5.73
C LEU A 27 -7.66 3.11 -5.39
N ASP A 28 -8.17 4.24 -4.93
CA ASP A 28 -9.55 4.42 -4.46
C ASP A 28 -9.91 3.41 -3.35
N LEU A 29 -9.04 3.32 -2.35
CA LEU A 29 -9.23 2.54 -1.13
C LEU A 29 -9.84 3.47 -0.07
N GLY A 30 -11.11 3.24 0.27
CA GLY A 30 -11.77 3.99 1.35
C GLY A 30 -11.28 3.59 2.75
N PRO A 31 -11.67 4.34 3.80
CA PRO A 31 -11.26 4.08 5.18
C PRO A 31 -11.50 2.64 5.64
N SER A 32 -12.64 2.04 5.28
CA SER A 32 -13.01 0.67 5.66
C SER A 32 -12.12 -0.39 5.01
N MET A 33 -11.64 -0.13 3.81
CA MET A 33 -10.74 -1.04 3.10
C MET A 33 -9.33 -0.90 3.66
N LEU A 34 -8.86 0.35 3.79
CA LEU A 34 -7.55 0.64 4.35
C LEU A 34 -7.40 0.08 5.76
N SER A 35 -8.41 0.25 6.61
CA SER A 35 -8.39 -0.25 8.00
C SER A 35 -8.14 -1.75 8.08
N ARG A 36 -8.74 -2.52 7.15
CA ARG A 36 -8.57 -3.98 7.06
C ARG A 36 -7.17 -4.36 6.55
N ILE A 37 -6.64 -3.62 5.58
CA ILE A 37 -5.32 -3.89 5.00
C ILE A 37 -4.20 -3.65 6.04
N ILE A 38 -4.24 -2.52 6.74
CA ILE A 38 -3.14 -2.10 7.62
C ILE A 38 -3.37 -2.38 9.10
N GLY A 39 -4.53 -2.96 9.47
CA GLY A 39 -4.78 -3.44 10.83
C GLY A 39 -5.04 -2.34 11.87
N ILE A 40 -5.73 -1.27 11.49
CA ILE A 40 -6.14 -0.18 12.40
C ILE A 40 -7.67 -0.04 12.44
N SER A 41 -8.21 0.73 13.38
CA SER A 41 -9.65 1.03 13.39
C SER A 41 -10.06 1.88 12.17
N GLN A 42 -11.30 1.73 11.71
CA GLN A 42 -11.84 2.58 10.63
C GLN A 42 -11.79 4.08 10.98
N SER A 43 -11.97 4.44 12.26
CA SER A 43 -11.82 5.81 12.74
C SER A 43 -10.38 6.32 12.63
N SER A 44 -9.38 5.48 12.91
CA SER A 44 -7.97 5.84 12.74
C SER A 44 -7.60 5.93 11.26
N ALA A 45 -8.13 5.03 10.41
CA ALA A 45 -7.96 5.12 8.97
C ALA A 45 -8.58 6.41 8.39
N SER A 46 -9.77 6.80 8.85
CA SER A 46 -10.38 8.07 8.46
C SER A 46 -9.50 9.27 8.82
N ARG A 47 -9.00 9.30 10.07
CA ARG A 47 -8.07 10.35 10.51
C ARG A 47 -6.75 10.34 9.74
N LEU A 48 -6.23 9.17 9.37
CA LEU A 48 -5.02 9.04 8.56
C LEU A 48 -5.24 9.70 7.21
N LEU A 49 -6.36 9.39 6.56
CA LEU A 49 -6.73 9.97 5.26
C LEU A 49 -7.02 11.46 5.32
N SER A 50 -7.47 11.99 6.48
CA SER A 50 -7.63 13.43 6.70
C SER A 50 -6.36 14.13 7.22
N GLY A 51 -5.25 13.40 7.41
CA GLY A 51 -3.99 13.97 7.91
C GLY A 51 -3.96 14.29 9.41
N THR A 52 -4.88 13.76 10.21
CA THR A 52 -4.98 13.98 11.68
C THR A 52 -4.58 12.75 12.50
N TYR A 53 -4.03 11.72 11.85
CA TYR A 53 -3.43 10.55 12.48
C TYR A 53 -2.13 10.21 11.78
N GLU A 54 -1.09 9.92 12.56
CA GLU A 54 0.23 9.56 12.09
C GLU A 54 0.58 8.13 12.51
N LEU A 55 1.13 7.36 11.58
CA LEU A 55 1.62 6.01 11.85
C LEU A 55 2.83 6.04 12.77
N ARG A 56 2.96 5.03 13.64
CA ARG A 56 4.09 4.90 14.55
C ARG A 56 5.01 3.77 14.10
N GLU A 57 6.31 4.03 14.02
CA GLU A 57 7.30 3.07 13.50
C GLU A 57 7.39 1.79 14.34
N ALA A 58 7.18 1.86 15.65
CA ALA A 58 7.23 0.71 16.56
C ALA A 58 5.96 -0.17 16.53
N ALA A 59 4.97 0.17 15.71
CA ALA A 59 3.66 -0.47 15.73
C ALA A 59 3.46 -1.41 14.54
N LYS A 60 2.64 -2.46 14.68
CA LYS A 60 2.53 -3.51 13.64
C LYS A 60 1.95 -2.98 12.33
N GLU A 61 1.05 -2.00 12.41
CA GLU A 61 0.47 -1.32 11.27
C GLU A 61 1.54 -0.65 10.37
N TRP A 62 2.71 -0.30 10.92
CA TRP A 62 3.84 0.24 10.15
C TRP A 62 4.28 -0.69 9.03
N GLU A 63 4.48 -1.97 9.34
CA GLU A 63 4.96 -2.96 8.39
C GLU A 63 3.91 -3.23 7.30
N LEU A 64 2.64 -3.29 7.68
CA LEU A 64 1.53 -3.49 6.74
C LEU A 64 1.34 -2.28 5.82
N SER A 65 1.46 -1.07 6.37
CA SER A 65 1.48 0.18 5.62
C SER A 65 2.63 0.23 4.60
N ALA A 66 3.84 -0.15 5.02
CA ALA A 66 4.98 -0.22 4.12
C ALA A 66 4.79 -1.27 3.00
N ALA A 67 4.21 -2.43 3.33
CA ALA A 67 3.88 -3.47 2.35
C ALA A 67 2.84 -2.99 1.33
N LEU A 68 1.79 -2.28 1.77
CA LEU A 68 0.80 -1.68 0.87
C LEU A 68 1.44 -0.67 -0.09
N VAL A 69 2.30 0.21 0.41
CA VAL A 69 3.02 1.19 -0.44
C VAL A 69 3.91 0.47 -1.45
N ARG A 70 4.59 -0.61 -1.05
CA ARG A 70 5.40 -1.43 -1.95
C ARG A 70 4.57 -2.08 -3.06
N ILE A 71 3.42 -2.65 -2.73
CA ILE A 71 2.47 -3.21 -3.70
C ILE A 71 2.07 -2.17 -4.73
N TYR A 72 1.67 -0.97 -4.28
CA TYR A 72 1.32 0.09 -5.21
C TYR A 72 2.47 0.45 -6.14
N ARG A 73 3.70 0.60 -5.63
CA ARG A 73 4.86 0.94 -6.45
C ARG A 73 5.15 -0.11 -7.52
N SER A 74 5.10 -1.40 -7.17
CA SER A 74 5.36 -2.49 -8.11
C SER A 74 4.20 -2.68 -9.10
N LEU A 75 2.96 -2.48 -8.66
CA LEU A 75 1.79 -2.45 -9.55
C LEU A 75 1.87 -1.30 -10.56
N PHE A 76 2.19 -0.09 -10.08
CA PHE A 76 2.29 1.09 -10.93
C PHE A 76 3.38 0.93 -12.00
N ALA A 77 4.52 0.32 -11.63
CA ALA A 77 5.55 -0.05 -12.60
C ALA A 77 5.07 -1.11 -13.61
N LEU A 78 4.35 -2.14 -13.15
CA LEU A 78 3.81 -3.21 -14.00
C LEU A 78 2.85 -2.69 -15.08
N VAL A 79 2.02 -1.69 -14.74
CA VAL A 79 1.04 -1.10 -15.67
C VAL A 79 1.58 0.12 -16.43
N GLY A 80 2.90 0.33 -16.44
CA GLY A 80 3.52 1.41 -17.21
C GLY A 80 3.24 2.83 -16.69
N GLY A 81 2.89 2.96 -15.41
CA GLY A 81 2.60 4.26 -14.78
C GLY A 81 1.16 4.76 -14.99
N ASP A 82 0.24 3.90 -15.41
CA ASP A 82 -1.18 4.25 -15.56
C ASP A 82 -1.98 3.97 -14.27
N GLU A 83 -2.49 5.03 -13.64
CA GLU A 83 -3.28 4.91 -12.41
C GLU A 83 -4.66 4.26 -12.62
N VAL A 84 -5.27 4.41 -13.80
CA VAL A 84 -6.54 3.77 -14.14
C VAL A 84 -6.33 2.27 -14.26
N LEU A 85 -5.31 1.85 -15.01
CA LEU A 85 -4.96 0.43 -15.14
C LEU A 85 -4.54 -0.18 -13.79
N ALA A 86 -3.86 0.56 -12.92
CA ALA A 86 -3.53 0.09 -11.58
C ALA A 86 -4.80 -0.22 -10.76
N LYS A 87 -5.78 0.70 -10.77
CA LYS A 87 -7.08 0.51 -10.09
C LYS A 87 -7.86 -0.67 -10.63
N GLU A 88 -7.89 -0.81 -11.95
CA GLU A 88 -8.59 -1.89 -12.64
C GLU A 88 -7.93 -3.24 -12.36
N TRP A 89 -6.60 -3.33 -12.49
CA TRP A 89 -5.85 -4.56 -12.20
C TRP A 89 -6.08 -5.05 -10.78
N LEU A 90 -6.11 -4.14 -9.79
CA LEU A 90 -6.36 -4.49 -8.40
C LEU A 90 -7.76 -5.08 -8.17
N ARG A 91 -8.76 -4.65 -8.97
CA ARG A 91 -10.16 -5.05 -8.86
C ARG A 91 -10.55 -6.19 -9.81
N ALA A 92 -9.75 -6.44 -10.84
CA ALA A 92 -10.03 -7.44 -11.86
C ALA A 92 -9.73 -8.87 -11.38
N PRO A 93 -10.53 -9.87 -11.78
CA PRO A 93 -10.19 -11.28 -11.62
C PRO A 93 -8.79 -11.59 -12.18
N ASN A 94 -7.95 -12.22 -11.38
CA ASN A 94 -6.58 -12.54 -11.78
C ASN A 94 -6.29 -14.04 -11.69
N ARG A 95 -5.85 -14.64 -12.81
CA ARG A 95 -5.57 -16.08 -12.91
C ARG A 95 -4.45 -16.54 -11.96
N ALA A 96 -3.47 -15.68 -11.66
CA ALA A 96 -2.41 -16.00 -10.69
C ALA A 96 -2.95 -16.19 -9.26
N PHE A 97 -4.16 -15.68 -9.00
CA PHE A 97 -4.85 -15.79 -7.73
C PHE A 97 -6.16 -16.58 -7.84
N SER A 98 -6.19 -17.59 -8.72
CA SER A 98 -7.33 -18.48 -8.92
C SER A 98 -8.62 -17.73 -9.30
N GLY A 99 -8.50 -16.64 -10.07
CA GLY A 99 -9.62 -15.80 -10.51
C GLY A 99 -10.09 -14.78 -9.48
N GLN A 100 -9.48 -14.70 -8.30
CA GLN A 100 -9.82 -13.68 -7.32
C GLN A 100 -9.21 -12.33 -7.69
N ALA A 101 -9.93 -11.25 -7.36
CA ALA A 101 -9.40 -9.91 -7.45
C ALA A 101 -8.33 -9.68 -6.36
N PRO A 102 -7.15 -9.12 -6.69
CA PRO A 102 -6.11 -8.81 -5.71
C PRO A 102 -6.60 -7.99 -4.51
N ALA A 103 -7.53 -7.06 -4.73
CA ALA A 103 -8.18 -6.28 -3.66
C ALA A 103 -8.78 -7.18 -2.56
N ASN A 104 -9.38 -8.31 -2.92
CA ASN A 104 -9.99 -9.22 -1.94
C ASN A 104 -8.96 -10.00 -1.12
N LEU A 105 -7.72 -10.08 -1.58
CA LEU A 105 -6.65 -10.84 -0.95
C LEU A 105 -5.86 -9.96 0.02
N ILE A 106 -5.57 -8.72 -0.37
CA ILE A 106 -4.70 -7.81 0.41
C ILE A 106 -5.29 -7.37 1.77
N VAL A 107 -6.55 -7.69 2.06
CA VAL A 107 -7.16 -7.51 3.40
C VAL A 107 -6.69 -8.54 4.42
N ARG A 108 -6.00 -9.59 3.99
CA ARG A 108 -5.34 -10.55 4.86
C ARG A 108 -3.83 -10.46 4.67
N ILE A 109 -3.08 -10.72 5.74
CA ILE A 109 -1.61 -10.61 5.73
C ILE A 109 -0.99 -11.57 4.69
N ASP A 110 -1.46 -12.83 4.64
CA ASP A 110 -1.01 -13.83 3.66
C ASP A 110 -1.30 -13.40 2.21
N GLY A 111 -2.49 -12.85 1.96
CA GLY A 111 -2.84 -12.29 0.65
C GLY A 111 -2.03 -11.05 0.27
N LEU A 112 -1.76 -10.15 1.24
CA LEU A 112 -0.93 -8.96 1.04
C LEU A 112 0.50 -9.35 0.61
N VAL A 113 1.11 -10.30 1.32
CA VAL A 113 2.44 -10.83 1.00
C VAL A 113 2.42 -11.49 -0.39
N ARG A 114 1.47 -12.39 -0.64
CA ARG A 114 1.36 -13.11 -1.92
C ARG A 114 1.21 -12.19 -3.12
N VAL A 115 0.38 -11.14 -3.01
CA VAL A 115 0.21 -10.15 -4.10
C VAL A 115 1.48 -9.33 -4.29
N GLY A 116 2.14 -8.93 -3.20
CA GLY A 116 3.42 -8.20 -3.25
C GLY A 116 4.53 -8.99 -3.93
N GLU A 117 4.71 -10.26 -3.57
CA GLU A 117 5.69 -11.15 -4.18
C GLU A 117 5.42 -11.35 -5.68
N TYR A 118 4.16 -11.57 -6.05
CA TYR A 118 3.77 -11.67 -7.46
C TYR A 118 4.17 -10.41 -8.23
N LEU A 119 3.84 -9.21 -7.74
CA LEU A 119 4.14 -7.96 -8.42
C LEU A 119 5.66 -7.70 -8.51
N ASP A 120 6.40 -7.99 -7.44
CA ASP A 120 7.85 -7.84 -7.42
C ASP A 120 8.54 -8.79 -8.43
N ALA A 121 8.04 -10.01 -8.61
CA ALA A 121 8.56 -10.96 -9.59
C ALA A 121 8.29 -10.52 -11.06
N HIS A 122 7.22 -9.76 -11.31
CA HIS A 122 6.81 -9.38 -12.66
C HIS A 122 7.28 -7.97 -13.08
N ARG A 123 7.73 -7.12 -12.14
CA ARG A 123 8.22 -5.77 -12.47
C ARG A 123 9.59 -5.73 -13.15
N ALA A 124 10.33 -6.83 -13.15
CA ALA A 124 11.73 -6.91 -13.61
C ALA A 124 11.90 -7.33 -15.09
N ARG A 125 10.82 -7.32 -15.88
CA ARG A 125 10.87 -7.60 -17.31
C ARG A 125 10.76 -6.29 -18.11
N VAL A 126 11.79 -5.45 -18.03
CA VAL A 126 12.02 -4.35 -18.98
C VAL A 126 13.51 -4.31 -19.29
#